data_AF-A0A3M1P119-F1
#
_entry.id   AF-A0A3M1P119-F1
#
_cell.length_a   1.000
_cell.length_b   1.000
_cell.length_c   1.000
_cell.angle_alpha   90.00
_cell.angle_beta   90.00
_cell.angle_gamma   90.00
#
_symmetry.space_group_name_H-M   'P 1'
#
loop_
_entity.id
_entity.type
_entity.pdbx_description
1 polymer ?
#
loop_
_entity_poly.entity_id
_entity_poly.type
_entity_poly.pdbx_seq_one_letter_code
_entity_poly.pdbx_strand_id
1 'polypeptide(L)'
;MMNRWASDYEFVIIDTHTGLSEWNVGIMQASKIIYIITVEEPTSIIDTYGFLKASRLFLPVEKFQLIINQVRNPNQGKEAHQKLNQALEHFQKFSIALAGVVEFDEQLREAIQQQTPLWEAGFDGIALQTVAKIVTQSLKLTVVESSD
;
A
#
# COMPACT_ATOMS: atom_id res chain seq x y z
N MET A 1 19.70 -11.20 -10.70
CA MET A 1 18.89 -11.42 -11.93
C MET A 1 18.07 -10.18 -12.31
N MET A 2 17.50 -9.44 -11.34
CA MET A 2 16.73 -8.20 -11.60
C MET A 2 17.57 -7.04 -12.19
N ASN A 3 18.85 -6.92 -11.80
CA ASN A 3 19.74 -5.82 -12.23
C ASN A 3 20.01 -5.73 -13.73
N ARG A 4 19.62 -6.73 -14.54
CA ARG A 4 19.94 -6.77 -15.97
C ARG A 4 18.95 -5.99 -16.85
N TRP A 5 17.75 -5.74 -16.33
CA TRP A 5 16.67 -5.02 -17.05
C TRP A 5 16.05 -3.90 -16.20
N ALA A 6 16.14 -4.00 -14.86
CA ALA A 6 15.65 -2.94 -13.97
C ALA A 6 16.41 -1.61 -14.13
N SER A 7 17.62 -1.61 -14.71
CA SER A 7 18.40 -0.39 -14.97
C SER A 7 17.74 0.58 -15.93
N ASP A 8 16.81 0.09 -16.75
CA ASP A 8 16.15 0.89 -17.79
C ASP A 8 14.84 1.53 -17.29
N TYR A 9 14.48 1.29 -16.01
CA TYR A 9 13.25 1.78 -15.41
C TYR A 9 13.56 2.66 -14.19
N GLU A 10 12.90 3.80 -14.10
CA GLU A 10 12.97 4.67 -12.91
C GLU A 10 12.23 4.04 -11.72
N PHE A 11 11.15 3.30 -12.00
CA PHE A 11 10.31 2.65 -11.00
C PHE A 11 10.00 1.22 -11.41
N VAL A 12 10.04 0.31 -10.42
CA VAL A 12 9.60 -1.07 -10.57
C VAL A 12 8.52 -1.32 -9.52
N ILE A 13 7.31 -1.63 -9.98
CA ILE A 13 6.19 -2.02 -9.13
C ILE A 13 6.11 -3.54 -9.15
N ILE A 14 6.06 -4.15 -7.97
CA ILE A 14 5.99 -5.60 -7.84
C ILE A 14 4.70 -5.91 -7.08
N ASP A 15 3.75 -6.52 -7.79
CA ASP A 15 2.55 -7.08 -7.17
C ASP A 15 2.88 -8.45 -6.57
N THR A 16 2.49 -8.65 -5.32
CA THR A 16 2.81 -9.84 -4.54
C THR A 16 1.54 -10.46 -4.00
N HIS A 17 1.48 -11.80 -3.97
CA HIS A 17 0.46 -12.47 -3.17
C HIS A 17 0.63 -12.09 -1.69
N THR A 18 -0.40 -12.32 -0.87
CA THR A 18 -0.33 -12.01 0.57
C THR A 18 0.64 -12.92 1.33
N GLY A 19 1.25 -12.44 2.41
CA GLY A 19 2.05 -13.26 3.34
C GLY A 19 3.57 -13.17 3.18
N LEU A 20 4.27 -13.97 3.99
CA LEU A 20 5.72 -13.89 4.24
C LEU A 20 6.48 -15.10 3.67
N SER A 21 6.19 -15.48 2.42
CA SER A 21 7.02 -16.46 1.71
C SER A 21 8.44 -15.92 1.55
N GLU A 22 9.43 -16.81 1.41
CA GLU A 22 10.84 -16.42 1.22
C GLU A 22 11.02 -15.46 0.03
N TRP A 23 10.30 -15.72 -1.06
CA TRP A 23 10.26 -14.86 -2.24
C TRP A 23 9.73 -13.45 -1.93
N ASN A 24 8.59 -13.36 -1.24
CA ASN A 24 7.99 -12.07 -0.88
C ASN A 24 8.92 -11.28 0.05
N VAL A 25 9.53 -11.94 1.04
CA VAL A 25 10.48 -11.29 1.96
C VAL A 25 11.70 -10.76 1.20
N GLY A 26 12.27 -11.55 0.28
CA GLY A 26 13.40 -11.11 -0.54
C GLY A 26 13.08 -9.87 -1.39
N ILE A 27 11.91 -9.84 -2.02
CA ILE A 27 11.44 -8.66 -2.75
C ILE A 27 11.26 -7.47 -1.81
N MET A 28 10.53 -7.64 -0.71
CA MET A 28 10.26 -6.56 0.24
C MET A 28 11.54 -5.99 0.85
N GLN A 29 12.57 -6.81 1.09
CA GLN A 29 13.88 -6.36 1.55
C GLN A 29 14.56 -5.46 0.52
N ALA A 30 14.48 -5.81 -0.77
CA ALA A 30 15.02 -5.03 -1.88
C ALA A 30 14.20 -3.77 -2.20
N SER A 31 12.92 -3.72 -1.83
CA SER A 31 12.04 -2.58 -2.07
C SER A 31 12.35 -1.37 -1.19
N LYS A 32 12.18 -0.16 -1.73
CA LYS A 32 12.27 1.09 -0.95
C LYS A 32 11.00 1.35 -0.14
N ILE A 33 9.84 1.15 -0.77
CA ILE A 33 8.51 1.36 -0.18
C ILE A 33 7.73 0.05 -0.30
N ILE A 34 6.99 -0.29 0.76
CA ILE A 34 6.08 -1.43 0.80
C ILE A 34 4.69 -0.92 1.12
N TYR A 35 3.79 -0.96 0.14
CA TYR A 35 2.38 -0.66 0.40
C TYR A 35 1.65 -1.90 0.91
N ILE A 36 0.97 -1.74 2.04
CA ILE A 36 0.04 -2.73 2.57
C ILE A 36 -1.37 -2.26 2.24
N ILE A 37 -2.11 -3.05 1.48
CA ILE A 37 -3.49 -2.74 1.09
C ILE A 37 -4.43 -3.57 1.98
N THR A 38 -5.31 -2.89 2.72
CA THR A 38 -6.36 -3.51 3.54
C THR A 38 -7.70 -2.88 3.22
N VAL A 39 -8.81 -3.47 3.71
CA VAL A 39 -10.13 -2.83 3.75
C VAL A 39 -10.54 -2.52 5.19
N GLU A 40 -11.57 -1.70 5.37
CA GLU A 40 -12.13 -1.34 6.70
C GLU A 40 -13.03 -2.45 7.26
N GLU A 41 -12.55 -3.70 7.24
CA GLU A 41 -13.24 -4.83 7.84
C GLU A 41 -12.41 -5.37 9.01
N PRO A 42 -13.04 -5.74 10.16
CA PRO A 42 -12.32 -6.19 11.34
C PRO A 42 -11.31 -7.32 11.06
N THR A 43 -11.68 -8.28 10.22
CA THR A 43 -10.83 -9.40 9.80
C THR A 43 -9.59 -8.90 9.05
N SER A 44 -9.76 -8.04 8.03
CA SER A 44 -8.64 -7.50 7.25
C SER A 44 -7.68 -6.65 8.09
N ILE A 45 -8.19 -5.92 9.08
CA ILE A 45 -7.35 -5.16 10.02
C ILE A 45 -6.56 -6.09 10.93
N ILE A 46 -7.17 -7.18 11.42
CA ILE A 46 -6.48 -8.19 12.23
C ILE A 46 -5.39 -8.90 11.41
N ASP A 47 -5.69 -9.27 10.16
CA ASP A 47 -4.71 -9.91 9.26
C ASP A 47 -3.53 -8.97 8.98
N THR A 48 -3.81 -7.69 8.72
CA THR A 48 -2.80 -6.65 8.54
C THR A 48 -1.93 -6.49 9.78
N TYR A 49 -2.53 -6.44 10.98
CA TYR A 49 -1.79 -6.39 12.24
C TYR A 49 -0.88 -7.62 12.41
N GLY A 50 -1.39 -8.82 12.13
CA GLY A 50 -0.64 -10.06 12.19
C GLY A 50 0.57 -10.05 11.25
N PHE A 51 0.36 -9.62 10.01
CA PHE A 51 1.42 -9.45 9.03
C PHE A 51 2.49 -8.46 9.49
N LEU A 52 2.11 -7.27 9.97
CA LEU A 52 3.04 -6.25 10.45
C LEU A 52 3.84 -6.72 11.67
N LYS A 53 3.18 -7.39 12.62
CA LYS A 53 3.83 -7.99 13.79
C LYS A 53 4.87 -9.02 13.41
N ALA A 54 4.60 -9.85 12.41
CA ALA A 54 5.51 -10.91 11.95
C ALA A 54 6.64 -10.36 11.07
N SER A 55 6.31 -9.44 10.16
CA SER A 55 7.25 -8.88 9.17
C SER A 55 8.35 -8.02 9.78
N ARG A 56 8.08 -7.32 10.90
CA ARG A 56 9.08 -6.48 11.58
C ARG A 56 10.36 -7.21 12.00
N LEU A 57 10.32 -8.54 12.06
CA LEU A 57 11.49 -9.38 12.38
C LEU A 57 12.53 -9.38 11.25
N PHE A 58 12.12 -9.06 10.02
CA PHE A 58 12.96 -9.18 8.83
C PHE A 58 12.94 -7.93 7.92
N LEU A 59 12.03 -6.98 8.21
CA LEU A 59 11.78 -5.79 7.41
C LEU A 59 11.73 -4.53 8.30
N PRO A 60 12.39 -3.42 7.92
CA PRO A 60 12.28 -2.15 8.62
C PRO A 60 10.84 -1.62 8.57
N VAL A 61 10.33 -1.17 9.72
CA VAL A 61 8.93 -0.74 9.85
C VAL A 61 8.64 0.53 9.05
N GLU A 62 9.66 1.36 8.83
CA GLU A 62 9.63 2.64 8.13
C GLU A 62 9.33 2.47 6.64
N LYS A 63 9.56 1.28 6.08
CA LYS A 63 9.24 0.96 4.69
C LYS A 63 7.74 0.78 4.48
N PHE A 64 6.96 0.46 5.52
CA PHE A 64 5.54 0.15 5.38
C PHE A 64 4.70 1.42 5.29
N GLN A 65 3.83 1.45 4.28
CA GLN A 65 2.78 2.45 4.16
C GLN A 65 1.42 1.77 3.96
N LEU A 66 0.43 2.16 4.76
CA LEU A 66 -0.90 1.58 4.69
C LEU A 66 -1.77 2.30 3.65
N ILE A 67 -2.49 1.53 2.85
CA ILE A 67 -3.61 1.99 2.03
C ILE A 67 -4.86 1.29 2.53
N ILE A 68 -5.88 2.05 2.91
CA ILE A 68 -7.18 1.49 3.26
C ILE A 68 -8.10 1.67 2.05
N ASN A 69 -8.51 0.55 1.46
CA ASN A 69 -9.23 0.46 0.21
C ASN A 69 -10.73 0.21 0.43
N GLN A 70 -11.52 0.49 -0.61
CA GLN A 70 -12.95 0.24 -0.70
C GLN A 70 -13.78 0.86 0.44
N VAL A 71 -13.37 2.02 0.96
CA VAL A 71 -14.15 2.67 2.02
C VAL A 71 -15.35 3.42 1.43
N ARG A 72 -16.51 3.35 2.07
CA ARG A 72 -17.66 4.18 1.69
C ARG A 72 -17.58 5.59 2.28
N ASN A 73 -16.83 5.74 3.36
CA ASN A 73 -16.59 7.01 4.03
C ASN A 73 -15.09 7.13 4.36
N PRO A 74 -14.38 8.13 3.81
CA PRO A 74 -12.96 8.36 4.09
C PRO A 74 -12.59 8.45 5.57
N ASN A 75 -13.52 8.94 6.41
CA ASN A 75 -13.28 9.04 7.85
C ASN A 75 -13.22 7.67 8.51
N GLN A 76 -14.02 6.70 8.07
CA GLN A 76 -13.95 5.33 8.58
C GLN A 76 -12.59 4.70 8.28
N GLY A 77 -12.05 4.94 7.07
CA GLY A 77 -10.68 4.53 6.74
C GLY A 77 -9.66 5.11 7.71
N LYS A 78 -9.70 6.43 7.97
CA LYS A 78 -8.78 7.07 8.93
C LYS A 78 -8.93 6.50 10.34
N GLU A 79 -10.15 6.25 10.80
CA GLU A 79 -10.40 5.64 12.10
C GLU A 79 -9.86 4.21 12.19
N ALA A 80 -9.97 3.41 11.12
CA ALA A 80 -9.41 2.07 11.06
C ALA A 80 -7.87 2.08 11.13
N HIS A 81 -7.22 3.01 10.43
CA HIS A 81 -5.78 3.23 10.56
C HIS A 81 -5.39 3.60 12.00
N GLN A 82 -6.11 4.53 12.63
CA GLN A 82 -5.86 4.93 14.02
C GLN A 82 -6.01 3.74 14.98
N LYS A 83 -7.06 2.93 14.85
CA LYS A 83 -7.26 1.74 15.69
C LYS A 83 -6.14 0.72 15.50
N LEU A 84 -5.71 0.47 14.25
CA LEU A 84 -4.57 -0.39 13.95
C LEU A 84 -3.30 0.13 14.63
N ASN A 85 -2.98 1.41 14.45
CA ASN A 85 -1.79 2.01 15.05
C ASN A 85 -1.84 2.03 16.57
N GLN A 86 -2.99 2.28 17.21
CA GLN A 86 -3.13 2.16 18.66
C GLN A 86 -2.76 0.75 19.15
N ALA A 87 -3.18 -0.30 18.45
CA ALA A 87 -2.82 -1.67 18.77
C ALA A 87 -1.31 -1.94 18.55
N LEU A 88 -0.75 -1.50 17.42
CA LEU A 88 0.68 -1.64 17.12
C LEU A 88 1.55 -0.90 18.13
N GLU A 89 1.18 0.32 18.51
CA GLU A 89 1.91 1.13 19.49
C GLU A 89 1.83 0.50 20.88
N HIS A 90 0.64 0.05 21.28
CA HIS A 90 0.44 -0.56 22.59
C HIS A 90 1.27 -1.85 22.75
N PHE A 91 1.14 -2.79 21.79
CA PHE A 91 1.69 -4.14 21.90
C PHE A 91 3.04 -4.34 21.22
N GLN A 92 3.33 -3.61 20.15
CA GLN A 92 4.52 -3.81 19.31
C GLN A 92 5.52 -2.64 19.36
N LYS A 93 5.14 -1.50 19.96
CA LYS A 93 5.99 -0.30 20.13
C LYS A 93 6.43 0.36 18.81
N PHE A 94 5.62 0.24 17.76
CA PHE A 94 5.80 0.97 16.52
C PHE A 94 4.44 1.36 15.93
N SER A 95 4.45 2.25 14.94
CA SER A 95 3.29 2.61 14.12
C SER A 95 3.71 2.66 12.66
N ILE A 96 2.72 2.67 11.75
CA ILE A 96 2.96 2.80 10.31
C ILE A 96 2.25 4.03 9.73
N ALA A 97 2.82 4.59 8.67
CA ALA A 97 2.25 5.72 7.97
C ALA A 97 1.01 5.32 7.17
N LEU A 98 0.04 6.23 7.06
CA LEU A 98 -1.10 6.10 6.15
C LEU A 98 -0.72 6.78 4.82
N ALA A 99 -0.55 5.99 3.76
CA ALA A 99 -0.36 6.52 2.41
C ALA A 99 -1.65 7.15 1.88
N GLY A 100 -2.81 6.51 2.13
CA GLY A 100 -4.07 7.05 1.68
C GLY A 100 -5.26 6.15 1.97
N VAL A 101 -6.43 6.69 1.66
CA VAL A 101 -7.72 6.02 1.81
C VAL A 101 -8.43 6.07 0.47
N VAL A 102 -8.60 4.91 -0.17
CA VAL A 102 -9.24 4.75 -1.48
C VAL A 102 -10.71 4.45 -1.27
N GLU A 103 -11.56 5.37 -1.75
CA GLU A 103 -13.00 5.23 -1.68
C GLU A 103 -13.50 4.13 -2.62
N PHE A 104 -14.62 3.53 -2.24
CA PHE A 104 -15.38 2.64 -3.10
C PHE A 104 -15.83 3.40 -4.36
N ASP A 105 -15.57 2.81 -5.52
CA ASP A 105 -15.80 3.42 -6.83
C ASP A 105 -16.51 2.43 -7.75
N GLU A 106 -17.74 2.75 -8.16
CA GLU A 106 -18.50 1.91 -9.08
C GLU A 106 -17.85 1.87 -10.48
N GLN A 107 -17.15 2.92 -10.89
CA GLN A 107 -16.43 2.95 -12.18
C GLN A 107 -15.27 1.95 -12.19
N LEU A 108 -14.61 1.73 -11.04
CA LEU A 108 -13.61 0.67 -10.89
C LEU A 108 -14.23 -0.71 -11.09
N ARG A 109 -15.42 -0.94 -10.54
CA ARG A 109 -16.13 -2.21 -10.71
C ARG A 109 -16.51 -2.45 -12.17
N GLU A 110 -16.96 -1.41 -12.86
CA GLU A 110 -17.26 -1.48 -14.29
C GLU A 110 -16.00 -1.77 -15.12
N ALA A 111 -14.90 -1.05 -14.88
CA ALA A 111 -13.63 -1.24 -15.56
C ALA A 111 -13.10 -2.67 -15.40
N ILE A 112 -13.19 -3.25 -14.19
CA ILE A 112 -12.83 -4.65 -13.91
C ILE A 112 -13.67 -5.62 -14.76
N GLN A 113 -14.98 -5.39 -14.87
CA GLN A 113 -15.85 -6.24 -15.70
C GLN A 113 -15.51 -6.17 -17.18
N GLN A 114 -15.06 -5.00 -17.64
CA GLN A 114 -14.60 -4.78 -19.01
C GLN A 114 -13.17 -5.29 -19.26
N GLN A 115 -12.46 -5.73 -18.21
CA GLN A 115 -11.04 -6.10 -18.25
C GLN A 115 -10.14 -4.97 -18.77
N THR A 116 -10.54 -3.73 -18.52
CA THR A 116 -9.83 -2.52 -18.95
C THR A 116 -9.35 -1.77 -17.72
N PRO A 117 -8.10 -1.30 -17.67
CA PRO A 117 -7.64 -0.42 -16.60
C PRO A 117 -8.51 0.83 -16.48
N LEU A 118 -8.71 1.32 -15.26
CA LEU A 118 -9.62 2.44 -14.96
C LEU A 118 -9.34 3.69 -15.82
N TRP A 119 -8.05 4.02 -16.01
CA TRP A 119 -7.64 5.17 -16.83
C TRP A 119 -7.86 4.97 -18.33
N GLU A 120 -7.82 3.73 -18.82
CA GLU A 120 -8.00 3.41 -20.24
C GLU A 120 -9.49 3.34 -20.62
N ALA A 121 -10.34 2.98 -19.68
CA ALA A 121 -11.79 3.03 -19.84
C ALA A 121 -12.36 4.47 -19.92
N GLY A 122 -11.51 5.51 -19.80
CA GLY A 122 -11.91 6.92 -19.86
C GLY A 122 -12.57 7.43 -18.57
N PHE A 123 -12.48 6.66 -17.50
CA PHE A 123 -13.04 7.00 -16.19
C PHE A 123 -12.07 7.88 -15.40
N ASP A 124 -12.59 8.94 -14.79
CA ASP A 124 -11.86 9.85 -13.89
C ASP A 124 -12.23 9.61 -12.41
N GLY A 125 -12.69 8.39 -12.10
CA GLY A 125 -13.22 7.97 -10.81
C GLY A 125 -12.33 8.31 -9.61
N ILE A 126 -12.97 8.46 -8.45
CA ILE A 126 -12.33 8.87 -7.19
C ILE A 126 -11.19 7.94 -6.78
N ALA A 127 -11.27 6.65 -7.12
CA ALA A 127 -10.21 5.69 -6.84
C ALA A 127 -8.95 6.01 -7.65
N LEU A 128 -9.08 6.31 -8.95
CA LEU A 128 -7.94 6.67 -9.81
C LEU A 128 -7.26 7.94 -9.31
N GLN A 129 -8.05 8.98 -9.00
CA GLN A 129 -7.53 10.24 -8.51
C GLN A 129 -6.78 10.07 -7.18
N THR A 130 -7.28 9.20 -6.30
CA THR A 130 -6.66 8.93 -5.01
C THR A 130 -5.36 8.16 -5.17
N VAL A 131 -5.34 7.11 -6.00
CA VAL A 131 -4.11 6.36 -6.30
C VAL A 131 -3.06 7.27 -6.93
N ALA A 132 -3.45 8.14 -7.86
CA ALA A 132 -2.54 9.12 -8.46
C ALA A 132 -1.92 10.07 -7.42
N LYS A 133 -2.70 10.52 -6.42
CA LYS A 133 -2.20 11.33 -5.31
C LYS A 133 -1.20 10.57 -4.43
N ILE A 134 -1.49 9.31 -4.10
CA ILE A 134 -0.60 8.44 -3.31
C ILE A 134 0.75 8.30 -4.02
N VAL A 135 0.73 7.92 -5.30
CA VAL A 135 1.94 7.76 -6.11
C VAL A 135 2.74 9.06 -6.17
N THR A 136 2.08 10.18 -6.47
CA THR A 136 2.74 11.50 -6.55
C THR A 136 3.42 11.90 -5.24
N GLN A 137 2.84 11.56 -4.09
CA GLN A 137 3.44 11.83 -2.78
C GLN A 137 4.67 10.95 -2.55
N SER A 138 4.61 9.67 -2.91
CA SER A 138 5.73 8.74 -2.72
C SER A 138 6.89 9.00 -3.68
N LEU A 139 6.62 9.51 -4.89
CA LEU A 139 7.66 10.01 -5.80
C LEU A 139 8.45 11.16 -5.17
N LYS A 140 7.78 12.11 -4.50
CA LYS A 140 8.45 13.23 -3.82
C LYS A 140 9.35 12.76 -2.69
N LEU A 141 8.94 11.75 -1.93
CA LEU A 141 9.76 11.16 -0.85
C LEU A 141 11.06 10.55 -1.40
N THR A 142 11.02 9.96 -2.60
CA THR A 142 12.18 9.29 -3.21
C THR A 142 13.23 10.28 -3.74
N VAL A 143 12.82 11.47 -4.20
CA VAL A 143 13.73 12.48 -4.76
C VAL A 143 14.54 13.19 -3.65
N VAL A 144 13.94 13.42 -2.48
CA VAL A 144 14.61 14.11 -1.38
C VAL A 144 15.78 13.29 -0.80
N GLU A 145 15.69 11.97 -0.76
CA GLU A 145 16.78 11.09 -0.28
C GLU A 145 17.98 10.97 -1.23
N SER A 146 17.88 11.51 -2.46
CA SER A 146 18.96 11.47 -3.46
C SER A 146 19.79 12.75 -3.57
N SER A 147 19.59 13.69 -2.64
CA SER A 147 20.24 15.01 -2.64
C SER A 147 21.37 15.17 -1.60
N ASP A 148 21.79 14.10 -0.92
CA ASP A 148 22.91 14.09 0.04
C ASP A 148 24.05 13.16 -0.38
#